data_AF-A0A1I1BSJ5-F1
#
_entry.id   AF-A0A1I1BSJ5-F1
#
_cell.length_a   1.000
_cell.length_b   1.000
_cell.length_c   1.000
_cell.angle_alpha   90.00
_cell.angle_beta   90.00
_cell.angle_gamma   90.00
#
_symmetry.space_group_name_H-M   'P 1'
#
loop_
_entity.id
_entity.type
_entity.pdbx_description
1 polymer ?
#
loop_
_entity_poly.entity_id
_entity_poly.type
_entity_poly.pdbx_seq_one_letter_code
_entity_poly.pdbx_strand_id
1 'polypeptide(L)'
;MIKVIQDEETYQNYLTRIDEIFDAQKESSEGDELELLLTLVRLYEQETFSFSALDPIEAIKNRMSDLNLKNKDLEPIMGDPGNISKILKGKRSLTVDMIRGLSEKLGLPVEVLIGKSDKEIA
;
A
#
# COMPACT_ATOMS: atom_id res chain seq x y z
N MET A 1 -27.73 0.27 12.25
CA MET A 1 -28.04 0.05 10.82
C MET A 1 -26.73 0.16 10.07
N ILE A 2 -26.38 -0.85 9.28
CA ILE A 2 -25.16 -0.85 8.46
C ILE A 2 -25.40 0.06 7.25
N LYS A 3 -24.39 0.86 6.89
CA LYS A 3 -24.41 1.84 5.80
C LYS A 3 -23.19 1.65 4.91
N VAL A 4 -23.24 2.17 3.70
CA VAL A 4 -22.06 2.24 2.83
C VAL A 4 -21.01 3.13 3.48
N ILE A 5 -19.75 2.75 3.36
CA ILE A 5 -18.62 3.54 3.87
C ILE A 5 -18.39 4.72 2.92
N GLN A 6 -18.47 5.94 3.44
CA GLN A 6 -18.26 7.19 2.68
C GLN A 6 -17.17 8.08 3.29
N ASP A 7 -16.67 7.71 4.47
CA ASP A 7 -15.73 8.47 5.28
C ASP A 7 -14.85 7.53 6.11
N GLU A 8 -13.72 8.05 6.56
CA GLU A 8 -12.72 7.32 7.36
C GLU A 8 -13.28 6.88 8.72
N GLU A 9 -14.17 7.67 9.32
CA GLU A 9 -14.77 7.33 10.62
C GLU A 9 -15.60 6.05 10.55
N THR A 10 -16.43 5.93 9.51
CA THR A 10 -17.25 4.74 9.27
C THR A 10 -16.36 3.53 8.97
N TYR A 11 -15.28 3.73 8.20
CA TYR A 11 -14.30 2.70 7.92
C TYR A 11 -13.65 2.15 9.19
N GLN A 12 -13.11 3.02 10.06
CA GLN A 12 -12.48 2.63 11.31
C GLN A 12 -13.45 1.95 12.29
N ASN A 13 -14.69 2.42 12.35
CA ASN A 13 -15.74 1.77 13.14
C ASN A 13 -16.02 0.35 12.65
N TYR A 14 -16.00 0.11 11.33
CA TYR A 14 -16.24 -1.22 10.77
C TYR A 14 -15.06 -2.15 10.97
N LEU A 15 -13.82 -1.67 10.87
CA LEU A 15 -12.63 -2.44 11.25
C LEU A 15 -12.69 -2.87 12.72
N THR A 16 -13.00 -1.94 13.62
CA THR A 16 -13.15 -2.23 15.05
C THR A 16 -14.20 -3.29 15.30
N ARG A 17 -15.36 -3.18 14.61
CA ARG A 17 -16.45 -4.15 14.74
C ARG A 17 -16.06 -5.53 14.21
N ILE A 18 -15.36 -5.59 13.08
CA ILE A 18 -14.83 -6.84 12.51
C ILE A 18 -13.93 -7.55 13.52
N ASP A 19 -13.03 -6.82 14.18
CA ASP A 19 -12.14 -7.39 15.20
C ASP A 19 -12.91 -8.00 16.39
N GLU A 20 -14.01 -7.36 16.81
CA GLU A 20 -14.87 -7.87 17.89
C GLU A 20 -15.59 -9.18 17.53
N ILE A 21 -15.98 -9.35 16.26
CA ILE A 21 -16.79 -10.48 15.79
C ILE A 21 -16.00 -11.46 14.91
N PHE A 22 -14.67 -11.35 14.87
CA PHE A 22 -13.81 -12.09 13.96
C PHE A 22 -13.98 -13.62 14.08
N ASP A 23 -14.21 -14.12 15.30
CA ASP A 23 -14.41 -15.54 15.60
C ASP A 23 -15.88 -16.00 15.48
N ALA A 24 -16.77 -15.17 14.92
CA ALA A 24 -18.17 -15.52 14.75
C ALA A 24 -18.36 -16.80 13.93
N GLN A 25 -19.33 -17.62 14.32
CA GLN A 25 -19.66 -18.84 13.59
C GLN A 25 -20.32 -18.50 12.25
N LYS A 26 -19.98 -19.28 11.22
CA LYS A 26 -20.68 -19.21 9.93
C LYS A 26 -22.17 -19.50 10.14
N GLU A 27 -23.00 -18.79 9.38
CA GLU A 27 -24.47 -18.89 9.44
C GLU A 27 -25.09 -18.43 10.78
N SER A 28 -24.30 -17.77 11.66
CA SER A 28 -24.84 -17.00 12.79
C SER A 28 -25.14 -15.56 12.36
N SER A 29 -25.96 -14.86 13.15
CA SER A 29 -26.24 -13.44 12.91
C SER A 29 -24.96 -12.59 12.89
N GLU A 30 -23.99 -12.87 13.78
CA GLU A 30 -22.68 -12.22 13.77
C GLU A 30 -21.80 -12.66 12.58
N GLY A 31 -21.93 -13.90 12.12
CA GLY A 31 -21.25 -14.38 10.92
C GLY A 31 -21.73 -13.65 9.65
N ASP A 32 -23.05 -13.47 9.52
CA ASP A 32 -23.66 -12.71 8.42
C ASP A 32 -23.26 -11.23 8.49
N GLU A 33 -23.19 -10.65 9.71
CA GLU A 33 -22.69 -9.30 9.95
C GLU A 33 -21.22 -9.17 9.51
N LEU A 34 -20.36 -10.11 9.94
CA LEU A 34 -18.94 -10.14 9.61
C LEU A 34 -18.73 -10.19 8.08
N GLU A 35 -19.43 -11.06 7.37
CA GLU A 35 -19.32 -11.17 5.91
C GLU A 35 -19.73 -9.87 5.21
N LEU A 36 -20.81 -9.23 5.67
CA LEU A 36 -21.27 -7.95 5.12
C LEU A 36 -20.25 -6.83 5.38
N LEU A 37 -19.72 -6.70 6.60
CA LEU A 37 -18.75 -5.68 6.95
C LEU A 37 -17.45 -5.85 6.17
N LEU A 38 -16.92 -7.07 6.07
CA LEU A 38 -15.74 -7.38 5.25
C LEU A 38 -15.95 -7.02 3.77
N THR A 39 -17.15 -7.26 3.24
CA THR A 39 -17.49 -6.90 1.87
C THR A 39 -17.50 -5.39 1.67
N LEU A 40 -18.10 -4.63 2.59
CA LEU A 40 -18.16 -3.17 2.52
C LEU A 40 -16.77 -2.53 2.68
N VAL A 41 -15.97 -3.03 3.63
CA VAL A 41 -14.57 -2.63 3.82
C VAL A 41 -13.79 -2.86 2.53
N ARG A 42 -13.87 -4.07 1.95
CA ARG A 42 -13.19 -4.37 0.69
C ARG A 42 -13.61 -3.45 -0.45
N LEU A 43 -14.91 -3.18 -0.61
CA LEU A 43 -15.40 -2.28 -1.66
C LEU A 43 -14.86 -0.86 -1.48
N TYR A 44 -14.93 -0.34 -0.26
CA TYR A 44 -14.38 0.97 0.09
C TYR A 44 -12.87 1.02 -0.14
N GLU A 45 -12.14 -0.03 0.24
CA GLU A 45 -10.70 -0.13 -0.01
C GLU A 45 -10.39 -0.26 -1.51
N GLN A 46 -11.23 -0.91 -2.31
CA GLN A 46 -11.03 -0.98 -3.75
C GLN A 46 -11.26 0.37 -4.44
N GLU A 47 -12.20 1.17 -3.95
CA GLU A 47 -12.47 2.52 -4.49
C GLU A 47 -11.44 3.53 -3.97
N THR A 48 -11.21 3.57 -2.66
CA THR A 48 -10.32 4.53 -1.97
C THR A 48 -8.86 4.13 -2.11
N PHE A 49 -8.55 2.85 -1.92
CA PHE A 49 -7.20 2.27 -1.95
C PHE A 49 -6.99 1.35 -3.16
N SER A 50 -7.67 1.64 -4.29
CA SER A 50 -7.59 0.88 -5.55
C SER A 50 -6.20 0.32 -5.83
N PHE A 51 -6.14 -1.03 -5.95
CA PHE A 51 -4.98 -1.92 -6.08
C PHE A 51 -3.71 -1.29 -6.67
N SER A 52 -2.98 -0.58 -5.83
CA SER A 52 -1.61 -0.09 -6.04
C SER A 52 -0.76 -0.42 -4.82
N ALA A 53 -1.04 -1.59 -4.23
CA ALA A 53 -0.99 -1.90 -2.80
C ALA A 53 0.38 -1.90 -2.09
N LEU A 54 1.41 -1.26 -2.64
CA LEU A 54 2.52 -0.75 -1.85
C LEU A 54 2.87 0.63 -2.37
N ASP A 55 2.96 1.62 -1.48
CA ASP A 55 3.75 2.81 -1.77
C ASP A 55 5.10 2.30 -2.29
N PRO A 56 5.51 2.64 -3.53
CA PRO A 56 6.78 2.20 -4.11
C PRO A 56 7.95 2.39 -3.14
N ILE A 57 7.91 3.46 -2.36
CA ILE A 57 8.92 3.78 -1.36
C ILE A 57 8.90 2.79 -0.20
N GLU A 58 7.72 2.41 0.30
CA GLU A 58 7.59 1.39 1.34
C GLU A 58 8.00 0.01 0.84
N ALA A 59 7.63 -0.35 -0.40
CA ALA A 59 8.12 -1.59 -1.05
C ALA A 59 9.65 -1.64 -1.10
N ILE A 60 10.29 -0.53 -1.50
CA ILE A 60 11.74 -0.40 -1.54
C ILE A 60 12.34 -0.57 -0.14
N LYS A 61 11.81 0.15 0.87
CA LYS A 61 12.34 0.10 2.24
C LYS A 61 12.22 -1.30 2.85
N ASN A 62 11.05 -1.93 2.72
CA ASN A 62 10.82 -3.28 3.23
C ASN A 62 11.79 -4.27 2.57
N ARG A 63 11.95 -4.17 1.25
CA ARG A 63 12.86 -5.05 0.53
C ARG A 63 14.33 -4.80 0.87
N MET A 64 14.72 -3.56 1.10
CA MET A 64 16.05 -3.24 1.62
C MET A 64 16.27 -3.85 3.00
N SER A 65 15.26 -3.80 3.88
CA SER A 65 15.32 -4.41 5.22
C SER A 65 15.53 -5.92 5.13
N ASP A 66 14.74 -6.62 4.31
CA ASP A 66 14.86 -8.07 4.09
C ASP A 66 16.27 -8.46 3.61
N LEU A 67 16.87 -7.62 2.77
CA LEU A 67 18.19 -7.84 2.19
C LEU A 67 19.34 -7.24 3.03
N ASN A 68 19.05 -6.65 4.19
CA ASN A 68 20.00 -5.91 5.02
C ASN A 68 20.80 -4.81 4.27
N LEU A 69 20.15 -4.13 3.32
CA LEU A 69 20.74 -3.04 2.53
C LEU A 69 20.60 -1.70 3.24
N LYS A 70 21.59 -0.82 3.02
CA LYS A 70 21.62 0.56 3.50
C LYS A 70 21.39 1.52 2.34
N ASN A 71 21.03 2.77 2.65
CA ASN A 71 20.82 3.81 1.62
C ASN A 71 22.01 3.97 0.66
N LYS A 72 23.25 3.87 1.16
CA LYS A 72 24.47 3.93 0.33
C LYS A 72 24.51 2.86 -0.77
N ASP A 73 23.84 1.72 -0.56
CA ASP A 73 23.83 0.61 -1.51
C ASP A 73 22.91 0.90 -2.71
N LEU A 74 22.12 1.99 -2.66
CA LEU A 74 21.33 2.52 -3.76
C LEU A 74 22.07 3.61 -4.58
N GLU A 75 23.24 4.08 -4.15
CA GLU A 75 24.01 5.11 -4.89
C GLU A 75 24.25 4.77 -6.36
N PRO A 76 24.53 3.50 -6.76
CA PRO A 76 24.69 3.16 -8.17
C PRO A 76 23.44 3.37 -9.03
N ILE A 77 22.25 3.40 -8.42
CA ILE A 77 20.96 3.52 -9.11
C ILE A 77 20.43 4.95 -9.02
N MET A 78 20.63 5.58 -7.86
CA MET A 78 19.96 6.84 -7.49
C MET A 78 20.91 8.03 -7.39
N GLY A 79 22.22 7.82 -7.49
CA GLY A 79 23.22 8.87 -7.37
C GLY A 79 23.50 9.23 -5.91
N ASP A 80 23.59 10.52 -5.61
CA ASP A 80 24.10 10.99 -4.32
C ASP A 80 23.16 10.70 -3.12
N PRO A 81 23.69 10.62 -1.89
CA PRO A 81 22.91 10.38 -0.68
C PRO A 81 21.76 11.38 -0.45
N GLY A 82 21.91 12.62 -0.90
CA GLY A 82 20.88 13.66 -0.79
C GLY A 82 19.68 13.35 -1.69
N ASN A 83 19.93 12.88 -2.91
CA ASN A 83 18.88 12.44 -3.82
C ASN A 83 18.15 11.20 -3.30
N ILE A 84 18.89 10.20 -2.80
CA ILE A 84 18.32 8.99 -2.19
C ILE A 84 17.37 9.35 -1.05
N SER A 85 17.82 10.21 -0.13
CA SER A 85 17.01 10.66 1.01
C SER A 85 15.74 11.41 0.59
N LYS A 86 15.81 12.22 -0.48
CA LYS A 86 14.64 12.92 -1.01
C LYS A 86 13.61 11.94 -1.59
N ILE A 87 14.08 10.93 -2.33
CA ILE A 87 13.19 9.92 -2.94
C ILE A 87 12.57 9.01 -1.87
N LEU A 88 13.37 8.48 -0.95
CA LEU A 88 12.87 7.62 0.14
C LEU A 88 11.96 8.34 1.15
N LYS A 89 11.86 9.68 1.07
CA LYS A 89 10.93 10.52 1.83
C LYS A 89 9.77 11.04 0.97
N GLY A 90 9.61 10.56 -0.27
CA GLY A 90 8.55 10.98 -1.18
C GLY A 90 8.67 12.41 -1.70
N LYS A 91 9.79 13.11 -1.47
CA LYS A 91 10.00 14.50 -1.91
C LYS A 91 10.42 14.61 -3.38
N ARG A 92 10.68 13.47 -4.04
CA ARG A 92 11.02 13.38 -5.45
C ARG A 92 10.56 12.01 -5.97
N SER A 93 9.93 12.01 -7.13
CA SER A 93 9.51 10.78 -7.82
C SER A 93 10.69 10.01 -8.39
N LEU A 94 10.53 8.70 -8.52
CA LEU A 94 11.47 7.83 -9.23
C LEU A 94 11.49 8.18 -10.72
N THR A 95 12.66 8.10 -11.34
CA THR A 95 12.75 8.10 -12.81
C THR A 95 12.57 6.68 -13.35
N VAL A 96 12.26 6.54 -14.63
CA VAL A 96 12.11 5.22 -15.27
C VAL A 96 13.40 4.39 -15.16
N ASP A 97 14.56 5.02 -15.29
CA ASP A 97 15.84 4.32 -15.15
C ASP A 97 16.10 3.84 -13.71
N MET A 98 15.68 4.64 -12.71
CA MET A 98 15.72 4.20 -11.31
C MET A 98 14.78 3.03 -11.06
N ILE A 99 13.58 3.05 -11.64
CA ILE A 99 12.61 1.95 -11.53
C ILE A 99 13.20 0.64 -12.06
N ARG A 100 13.82 0.67 -13.25
CA ARG A 100 14.48 -0.51 -13.82
C ARG A 100 15.63 -1.00 -12.94
N GLY A 101 16.51 -0.10 -12.52
CA GLY A 101 17.65 -0.46 -11.66
C GLY A 101 17.23 -1.02 -10.30
N LEU A 102 16.17 -0.47 -9.69
CA LEU A 102 15.61 -0.98 -8.44
C LEU A 102 14.95 -2.34 -8.63
N SER A 103 14.23 -2.54 -9.74
CA SER A 103 13.61 -3.84 -10.06
C SER A 103 14.68 -4.94 -10.13
N GLU A 104 15.77 -4.68 -10.85
CA GLU A 104 16.90 -5.62 -10.95
C GLU A 104 17.60 -5.84 -9.60
N LYS A 105 17.86 -4.77 -8.84
CA LYS A 105 18.63 -4.84 -7.60
C LYS A 105 17.86 -5.46 -6.44
N LEU A 106 16.56 -5.17 -6.33
CA LEU A 106 15.71 -5.56 -5.21
C LEU A 106 14.84 -6.78 -5.55
N GLY A 107 14.75 -7.16 -6.83
CA GLY A 107 13.87 -8.23 -7.30
C GLY A 107 12.38 -7.86 -7.18
N LEU A 108 12.06 -6.57 -7.22
CA LEU A 108 10.69 -6.07 -7.16
C LEU A 108 10.11 -5.98 -8.58
N PRO A 109 8.86 -6.42 -8.81
CA PRO A 109 8.18 -6.17 -10.07
C PRO A 109 8.11 -4.68 -10.39
N VAL A 110 8.26 -4.32 -11.66
CA VAL A 110 8.24 -2.92 -12.11
C VAL A 110 6.91 -2.25 -11.77
N GLU A 111 5.82 -3.01 -11.82
CA GLU A 111 4.46 -2.57 -11.50
C GLU A 111 4.34 -2.08 -10.05
N VAL A 112 5.09 -2.69 -9.12
CA VAL A 112 5.14 -2.27 -7.70
C VAL A 112 5.87 -0.94 -7.56
N LEU A 113 6.86 -0.67 -8.40
CA LEU A 113 7.71 0.51 -8.33
C LEU A 113 7.13 1.74 -9.05
N ILE A 114 6.19 1.52 -9.98
CA ILE A 114 5.49 2.60 -10.70
C ILE A 114 4.48 3.30 -9.78
N GLY A 115 3.83 2.56 -8.87
CA GLY A 115 2.82 3.12 -7.97
C GLY A 115 1.60 3.69 -8.72
N LYS A 116 0.80 4.54 -8.04
CA LYS A 116 -0.26 5.32 -8.69
C LYS A 116 0.36 6.48 -9.49
N SER A 117 -0.13 6.70 -10.71
CA SER A 117 0.13 7.94 -11.44
C SER A 117 -0.76 9.05 -10.87
N ASP A 118 -0.17 10.15 -10.39
CA ASP A 118 -0.89 11.37 -9.95
C ASP A 118 -1.62 12.12 -11.09
N LYS A 119 -1.61 11.57 -12.31
CA LYS A 119 -2.37 12.13 -13.42
C LYS A 119 -3.77 11.52 -13.43
N GLU A 120 -4.68 12.18 -12.73
CA GLU A 120 -6.04 12.29 -13.23
C GLU A 120 -5.95 12.78 -14.69
N ILE A 121 -6.44 11.96 -15.62
CA ILE A 121 -6.71 12.42 -16.97
C ILE A 121 -7.89 13.37 -16.83
N ALA A 122 -7.59 14.67 -16.78
CA ALA A 122 -8.58 15.72 -16.91
C ALA A 122 -9.27 15.67 -18.28
#